data_AF-A0A8C6G1N7-F1
#
_entry.id   AF-A0A8C6G1N7-F1
#
_cell.length_a   1.000
_cell.length_b   1.000
_cell.length_c   1.000
_cell.angle_alpha   90.00
_cell.angle_beta   90.00
_cell.angle_gamma   90.00
#
_symmetry.space_group_name_H-M   'P 1'
#
loop_
_entity.id
_entity.type
_entity.pdbx_description
1 polymer ?
#
loop_
_entity_poly.entity_id
_entity_poly.type
_entity_poly.pdbx_seq_one_letter_code
_entity_poly.pdbx_strand_id
1 'polypeptide(L)'
;LLNIHCLKPSPLPLPSGIPGSPGRQRRHMLPANEFRCLTPEDAAGVFEIEREAFISVSGNCPLNLDEVRHFLTLCPELSLGWFVEGRLVAFIIGSLWDEERLTQVRMG
;
A
#
# COMPACT_ATOMS: atom_id res chain seq x y z
N LEU A 1 -41.79 -18.78 -10.28
CA LEU A 1 -41.09 -18.25 -11.48
C LEU A 1 -40.45 -16.94 -11.03
N LEU A 2 -39.16 -16.89 -10.70
CA LEU A 2 -38.01 -17.04 -11.59
C LEU A 2 -36.83 -17.71 -10.85
N ASN A 3 -36.26 -18.74 -11.47
CA ASN A 3 -35.07 -19.46 -11.03
C ASN A 3 -33.85 -18.76 -11.65
N ILE A 4 -33.05 -18.05 -10.84
CA ILE A 4 -31.83 -17.41 -11.33
C ILE A 4 -30.71 -18.44 -11.24
N HIS A 5 -30.50 -19.17 -12.33
CA HIS A 5 -29.33 -20.01 -12.49
C HIS A 5 -28.08 -19.12 -12.55
N CYS A 6 -27.22 -19.25 -11.54
CA CYS A 6 -25.91 -18.62 -11.50
C CYS A 6 -25.07 -19.20 -12.66
N LEU A 7 -24.96 -18.46 -13.76
CA LEU A 7 -24.11 -18.84 -14.89
C LEU A 7 -22.65 -18.62 -14.49
N LYS A 8 -21.92 -19.72 -14.33
CA LYS A 8 -20.46 -19.73 -14.12
C LYS A 8 -19.80 -19.07 -15.35
N PRO A 9 -18.96 -18.01 -15.19
CA PRO A 9 -18.29 -17.42 -16.32
C PRO A 9 -17.31 -18.44 -16.92
N SER A 10 -17.50 -18.75 -18.21
CA SER A 10 -16.59 -19.56 -18.99
C SER A 10 -15.38 -18.68 -19.35
N PRO A 11 -14.13 -19.08 -19.03
CA PRO A 11 -12.95 -18.33 -19.44
C PRO A 11 -12.87 -18.35 -20.97
N LEU A 12 -12.95 -17.18 -21.60
CA LEU A 12 -12.61 -17.04 -23.01
C LEU A 12 -11.11 -17.38 -23.16
N PRO A 13 -10.70 -18.19 -24.16
CA PRO A 13 -9.29 -18.45 -24.42
C PRO A 13 -8.58 -17.13 -24.72
N LEU A 14 -7.70 -16.70 -23.82
CA LEU A 14 -6.78 -15.61 -24.10
C LEU A 14 -5.89 -16.04 -25.28
N PRO A 15 -5.63 -15.15 -26.26
CA PRO A 15 -4.69 -15.45 -27.33
C PRO A 15 -3.36 -15.85 -26.67
N SER A 16 -2.83 -17.01 -27.07
CA SER A 16 -1.67 -17.63 -26.47
C SER A 16 -0.54 -16.61 -26.34
N GLY A 17 -0.30 -16.15 -25.11
CA GLY A 17 0.88 -15.36 -24.80
C GLY A 17 2.08 -16.17 -25.24
N ILE A 18 2.92 -15.56 -26.08
CA ILE A 18 4.23 -16.07 -26.50
C ILE A 18 4.88 -16.74 -25.28
N PRO A 19 5.43 -17.97 -25.39
CA PRO A 19 6.13 -18.62 -24.28
C PRO A 19 7.26 -17.69 -23.82
N GLY A 20 7.04 -17.00 -22.70
CA GLY A 20 7.98 -16.02 -22.19
C GLY A 20 9.24 -16.76 -21.76
N SER A 21 10.37 -16.48 -22.42
CA SER A 21 11.67 -16.91 -21.92
C SER A 21 11.80 -16.53 -20.44
N PRO A 22 12.26 -17.43 -19.57
CA PRO A 22 12.54 -17.10 -18.18
C PRO A 22 13.70 -16.10 -18.18
N GLY A 23 13.40 -14.81 -18.02
CA GLY A 23 14.43 -13.76 -17.91
C GLY A 23 14.25 -12.54 -18.82
N ARG A 24 13.29 -12.50 -19.75
CA ARG A 24 13.06 -11.28 -20.53
C ARG A 24 12.08 -10.36 -19.80
N GLN A 25 12.60 -9.52 -18.91
CA GLN A 25 11.85 -8.42 -18.31
C GLN A 25 11.25 -7.56 -19.42
N ARG A 26 9.92 -7.39 -19.42
CA ARG A 26 9.26 -6.40 -20.27
C ARG A 26 9.79 -5.02 -19.90
N ARG A 27 9.89 -4.11 -20.89
CA ARG A 27 10.14 -2.69 -20.61
C ARG A 27 9.00 -2.20 -19.71
N HIS A 28 9.34 -1.83 -18.48
CA HIS A 28 8.36 -1.37 -17.50
C HIS A 28 7.86 0.01 -17.91
N MET A 29 6.57 0.11 -18.23
CA MET A 29 5.86 1.38 -18.20
C MET A 29 5.35 1.57 -16.78
N LEU A 30 5.34 2.80 -16.28
CA LEU A 30 4.77 3.08 -14.96
C LEU A 30 3.28 2.68 -14.96
N PRO A 31 2.83 1.87 -14.00
CA PRO A 31 1.41 1.57 -13.86
C PRO A 31 0.62 2.85 -13.64
N ALA A 32 -0.55 2.97 -14.27
CA ALA A 32 -1.45 4.09 -14.03
C ALA A 32 -1.95 4.11 -12.57
N ASN A 33 -2.26 2.93 -12.04
CA ASN A 33 -2.57 2.70 -10.63
C ASN A 33 -1.87 1.42 -10.17
N GLU A 34 -1.26 1.48 -9.00
CA GLU A 34 -0.59 0.35 -8.35
C GLU A 34 -0.89 0.36 -6.86
N PHE A 35 -1.21 -0.82 -6.32
CA PHE A 35 -1.32 -1.06 -4.89
C PHE A 35 -0.23 -2.05 -4.51
N ARG A 36 0.65 -1.67 -3.59
CA ARG A 36 1.74 -2.53 -3.13
C ARG A 36 2.10 -2.25 -1.67
N CYS A 37 2.73 -3.22 -1.02
CA CYS A 37 3.39 -2.96 0.25
C CYS A 37 4.45 -1.86 0.06
N LEU A 38 4.58 -1.02 1.08
CA LEU A 38 5.62 0.00 1.11
C LEU A 38 6.95 -0.61 1.49
N THR A 39 8.01 0.07 1.09
CA THR A 39 9.40 -0.28 1.36
C THR A 39 10.06 0.87 2.12
N PRO A 40 11.18 0.66 2.84
CA PRO A 40 11.89 1.74 3.53
C PRO A 40 12.23 2.94 2.63
N GLU A 41 12.39 2.73 1.32
CA GLU A 41 12.61 3.75 0.30
C GLU A 41 11.41 4.70 0.13
N ASP A 42 10.19 4.22 0.40
CA ASP A 42 8.96 5.01 0.32
C ASP A 42 8.76 5.94 1.54
N ALA A 43 9.55 5.77 2.60
CA ALA A 43 9.37 6.49 3.87
C ALA A 43 9.41 8.01 3.73
N ALA A 44 10.25 8.53 2.84
CA ALA A 44 10.28 9.96 2.56
C ALA A 44 8.94 10.42 1.97
N GLY A 45 8.38 9.69 1.01
CA GLY A 45 7.08 10.01 0.40
C GLY A 45 5.93 9.98 1.41
N VAL A 46 5.94 9.02 2.33
CA VAL A 46 4.99 8.95 3.45
C VAL A 46 5.09 10.20 4.32
N PHE A 47 6.31 10.57 4.74
CA PHE A 47 6.51 11.69 5.64
C PHE A 47 6.16 13.04 4.99
N GLU A 48 6.37 13.19 3.69
CA GLU A 48 5.92 14.37 2.94
C GLU A 48 4.38 14.53 2.99
N ILE A 49 3.65 13.42 2.87
CA ILE A 49 2.19 13.39 3.00
C ILE A 49 1.79 13.70 4.45
N GLU A 50 2.45 13.12 5.46
CA GLU A 50 2.14 13.40 6.87
C GLU A 50 2.38 14.86 7.26
N ARG A 51 3.41 15.48 6.70
CA ARG A 51 3.70 16.90 6.95
C ARG A 51 2.56 17.80 6.48
N GLU A 52 1.97 17.50 5.33
CA GLU A 52 0.81 18.24 4.83
C GLU A 52 -0.46 17.86 5.59
N ALA A 53 -0.75 16.57 5.74
CA ALA A 53 -2.02 16.09 6.29
C ALA A 53 -2.17 16.29 7.81
N PHE A 54 -1.08 16.20 8.59
CA PHE A 54 -1.13 16.22 10.06
C PHE A 54 -0.33 17.37 10.67
N ILE A 55 0.94 17.53 10.28
CA ILE A 55 1.82 18.54 10.91
C ILE A 55 1.31 19.94 10.62
N SER A 56 0.88 20.22 9.38
CA SER A 56 0.35 21.54 9.02
C SER A 56 -0.89 21.95 9.82
N VAL A 57 -1.66 20.97 10.31
CA VAL A 57 -2.93 21.17 11.02
C VAL A 57 -2.72 21.20 12.54
N SER A 58 -1.90 20.31 13.08
CA SER A 58 -1.78 20.08 14.53
C SER A 58 -0.37 20.33 15.10
N GLY A 59 0.62 20.58 14.26
CA GLY A 59 2.03 20.66 14.65
C GLY A 59 2.67 19.30 14.96
N ASN A 60 1.95 18.19 14.80
CA ASN A 60 2.43 16.83 15.05
C ASN A 60 1.92 15.86 13.99
N CYS A 61 2.53 14.67 13.87
CA CYS A 61 2.07 13.59 12.99
C CYS A 61 2.04 12.25 13.74
N PRO A 62 1.29 11.24 13.22
CA PRO A 62 1.24 9.91 13.82
C PRO A 62 2.61 9.24 13.88
N LEU A 63 3.42 9.34 12.83
CA LEU A 63 4.75 8.75 12.76
C LEU A 63 5.76 9.78 12.25
N ASN A 64 6.94 9.86 12.86
CA ASN A 64 8.05 10.61 12.28
C ASN A 64 8.80 9.76 11.23
N LEU A 65 9.70 10.37 10.46
CA LEU A 65 10.42 9.69 9.39
C LEU A 65 11.17 8.42 9.83
N ASP A 66 11.76 8.43 11.03
CA ASP A 66 12.50 7.27 11.54
C ASP A 66 11.55 6.16 12.01
N GLU A 67 10.40 6.51 12.60
CA GLU A 67 9.34 5.55 12.95
C GLU A 67 8.70 4.92 11.71
N VAL A 68 8.46 5.70 10.66
CA VAL A 68 8.00 5.19 9.36
C VAL A 68 9.00 4.17 8.82
N ARG A 69 10.28 4.52 8.73
CA ARG A 69 11.33 3.59 8.26
C ARG A 69 11.39 2.33 9.11
N HIS A 70 11.24 2.47 10.42
CA HIS A 70 11.26 1.36 11.35
C HIS A 70 10.17 0.33 11.03
N PHE A 71 8.91 0.76 10.90
CA PHE A 71 7.81 -0.15 10.57
C PHE A 71 7.95 -0.76 9.17
N LEU A 72 8.38 0.02 8.18
CA LEU A 72 8.60 -0.49 6.83
C LEU A 72 9.79 -1.46 6.71
N THR A 73 10.70 -1.46 7.71
CA THR A 73 11.79 -2.44 7.80
C THR A 73 11.36 -3.71 8.53
N LEU A 74 10.58 -3.58 9.61
CA LEU A 74 10.20 -4.71 10.46
C LEU A 74 9.04 -5.53 9.90
N CYS A 75 8.00 -4.87 9.39
CA CYS A 75 6.76 -5.51 8.95
C CYS A 75 6.16 -4.79 7.72
N PRO A 76 6.89 -4.72 6.59
CA PRO A 76 6.39 -4.08 5.37
C PRO A 76 5.07 -4.68 4.87
N GLU A 77 4.81 -5.97 5.14
CA GLU A 77 3.58 -6.66 4.79
C GLU A 77 2.33 -6.11 5.49
N LEU A 78 2.49 -5.36 6.58
CA LEU A 78 1.41 -4.67 7.28
C LEU A 78 1.23 -3.22 6.81
N SER A 79 1.86 -2.85 5.70
CA SER A 79 1.71 -1.56 5.04
C SER A 79 1.03 -1.71 3.67
N LEU A 80 0.38 -0.65 3.22
CA LEU A 80 -0.21 -0.58 1.88
C LEU A 80 -0.09 0.84 1.34
N GLY A 81 0.48 0.98 0.15
CA GLY A 81 0.53 2.23 -0.61
C GLY A 81 -0.33 2.15 -1.87
N TRP A 82 -1.03 3.25 -2.17
CA TRP A 82 -1.62 3.51 -3.48
C TRP A 82 -0.72 4.46 -4.24
N PHE A 83 -0.20 3.97 -5.37
CA PHE A 83 0.61 4.72 -6.31
C PHE A 83 -0.20 5.05 -7.57
N VAL A 84 -0.14 6.31 -8.01
CA VAL A 84 -0.69 6.77 -9.28
C VAL A 84 0.48 7.25 -10.12
N GLU A 85 0.67 6.64 -11.30
CA GLU A 85 1.81 6.92 -12.20
C GLU A 85 3.17 6.88 -11.47
N GLY A 86 3.35 5.90 -10.58
CA GLY A 86 4.57 5.71 -9.79
C GLY A 86 4.76 6.66 -8.60
N ARG A 87 3.79 7.53 -8.29
CA ARG A 87 3.82 8.44 -7.14
C ARG A 87 2.89 7.96 -6.04
N LEU A 88 3.39 7.90 -4.80
CA LEU A 88 2.56 7.58 -3.63
C LEU A 88 1.55 8.71 -3.40
N VAL A 89 0.25 8.38 -3.35
CA VAL A 89 -0.83 9.35 -3.13
C VAL A 89 -1.64 9.07 -1.86
N ALA A 90 -1.62 7.83 -1.38
CA ALA A 90 -2.25 7.44 -0.12
C ALA A 90 -1.52 6.23 0.46
N PHE A 91 -1.52 6.10 1.78
CA PHE A 91 -0.87 4.99 2.46
C PHE A 91 -1.60 4.58 3.73
N ILE A 92 -1.29 3.36 4.18
CA ILE A 92 -1.57 2.84 5.51
C ILE A 92 -0.25 2.22 6.02
N ILE A 93 0.13 2.57 7.25
CA ILE A 93 1.19 1.90 8.01
C ILE A 93 0.54 1.24 9.22
N GLY A 94 0.85 -0.04 9.42
CA GLY A 94 0.39 -0.81 10.56
C GLY A 94 1.51 -1.67 11.15
N SER A 95 1.23 -2.20 12.33
CA SER A 95 2.05 -3.17 13.05
C SER A 95 1.15 -4.11 13.85
N LEU A 96 1.71 -5.21 14.34
CA LEU A 96 0.97 -6.09 15.25
C LEU A 96 0.86 -5.44 16.63
N TRP A 97 -0.27 -5.66 17.27
CA TRP A 97 -0.55 -5.23 18.63
C TRP A 97 -1.19 -6.40 19.39
N ASP A 98 -0.67 -6.71 20.56
CA ASP A 98 -1.05 -7.89 21.35
C ASP A 98 -1.98 -7.57 22.53
N GLU A 99 -2.29 -6.29 22.78
CA GLU A 99 -3.29 -5.91 23.78
C GLU A 99 -4.69 -5.69 23.16
N GLU A 100 -5.73 -5.81 23.98
CA GLU A 100 -7.12 -5.69 23.52
C GLU A 100 -7.48 -4.26 23.08
N ARG A 101 -6.88 -3.24 23.71
CA ARG A 101 -7.22 -1.83 23.47
C ARG A 101 -5.98 -0.96 23.50
N LEU A 102 -5.91 0.00 22.58
CA LEU A 102 -4.95 1.10 22.66
C LEU A 102 -5.29 1.95 23.88
N THR A 103 -4.44 1.94 24.91
CA THR A 103 -4.60 2.82 26.07
C THR A 103 -4.28 4.24 25.65
N GLN A 104 -5.25 5.16 25.78
CA GLN A 104 -5.04 6.57 25.48
C GLN A 104 -4.13 7.21 26.54
N VAL A 105 -2.85 7.44 26.22
CA VAL A 105 -1.97 8.26 27.05
C VAL A 105 -2.45 9.71 26.94
N ARG A 106 -3.09 10.24 27.98
CA ARG A 106 -3.38 11.67 28.08
C ARG A 106 -2.05 12.41 28.25
N MET A 107 -1.61 13.11 27.22
CA MET A 107 -0.61 14.16 27.37
C MET A 107 -1.27 15.27 28.19
N GLY A 108 -0.78 15.46 29.42
CA GLY A 108 -1.23 16.50 30.36
C GLY A 108 -0.61 17.85 30.06
#